data_AF-A0A7C8CSB1-F1
#
_entry.id   AF-A0A7C8CSB1-F1
#
_cell.length_a   1.000
_cell.length_b   1.000
_cell.length_c   1.000
_cell.angle_alpha   90.00
_cell.angle_beta   90.00
_cell.angle_gamma   90.00
#
_symmetry.space_group_name_H-M   'P 1'
#
loop_
_entity.id
_entity.type
_entity.pdbx_description
1 polymer ?
#
loop_
_entity_poly.entity_id
_entity_poly.type
_entity_poly.pdbx_seq_one_letter_code
_entity_poly.pdbx_strand_id
1 'polypeptide(L)'
;MVTGAKAMKLFLKKNIKELGEIGEVIDVKPGYARNYLIPQGIGVEVGQANLQWIDAQKRRVELEETERNAEMRGLAEQINGA
;
A
#
# COMPACT_ATOMS: atom_id res chain seq x y z
N MET A 1 -24.37 -25.43 9.08
CA MET A 1 -23.40 -24.52 9.74
C MET A 1 -22.24 -24.30 8.78
N VAL A 2 -22.11 -23.11 8.19
CA VAL A 2 -20.83 -22.65 7.62
C VAL A 2 -20.66 -21.22 8.09
N THR A 3 -19.88 -21.08 9.16
CA THR A 3 -19.71 -19.86 9.93
C THR A 3 -19.03 -18.80 9.06
N GLY A 4 -19.69 -17.67 8.83
CA GLY A 4 -19.11 -16.49 8.19
C GLY A 4 -17.98 -15.92 9.05
N ALA A 5 -16.77 -16.43 8.87
CA ALA A 5 -15.58 -15.87 9.49
C ALA A 5 -15.09 -14.71 8.61
N LYS A 6 -15.05 -13.50 9.18
CA LYS A 6 -14.47 -12.29 8.58
C LYS A 6 -13.13 -12.61 7.91
N ALA A 7 -13.11 -12.64 6.57
CA ALA A 7 -11.90 -12.90 5.79
C ALA A 7 -11.07 -11.62 5.66
N MET A 8 -9.75 -11.78 5.56
CA MET A 8 -8.77 -10.71 5.41
C MET A 8 -8.04 -10.93 4.09
N LYS A 9 -7.97 -9.87 3.28
CA LYS A 9 -7.21 -9.89 2.04
C LYS A 9 -5.72 -9.82 2.34
N LEU A 10 -4.96 -10.71 1.73
CA LEU A 10 -3.51 -10.80 1.84
C LEU A 10 -2.91 -10.86 0.44
N PHE A 11 -1.94 -9.99 0.16
CA PHE A 11 -1.14 -10.04 -1.06
C PHE A 11 0.06 -10.95 -0.86
N LEU A 12 0.19 -11.98 -1.69
CA LEU A 12 1.28 -12.95 -1.60
C LEU A 12 2.58 -12.39 -2.18
N LYS A 13 3.63 -12.37 -1.36
CA LYS A 13 5.01 -12.01 -1.75
C LYS A 13 5.87 -13.22 -2.09
N LYS A 14 5.36 -14.44 -1.87
CA LYS A 14 6.03 -15.70 -2.17
C LYS A 14 5.00 -16.67 -2.72
N ASN A 15 5.43 -17.55 -3.63
CA ASN A 15 4.59 -18.65 -4.10
C ASN A 15 4.46 -19.69 -2.97
N ILE A 16 3.22 -20.05 -2.62
CA ILE A 16 2.92 -21.10 -1.66
C ILE A 16 1.90 -22.04 -2.27
N LYS A 17 2.28 -23.32 -2.36
CA LYS A 17 1.46 -24.37 -2.98
C LYS A 17 0.04 -24.48 -2.42
N GLU A 18 -0.14 -24.17 -1.13
CA GLU A 18 -1.44 -24.24 -0.45
C GLU A 18 -2.29 -22.96 -0.57
N LEU A 19 -1.70 -21.84 -1.01
CA LEU A 19 -2.32 -20.52 -0.98
C LEU A 19 -2.44 -19.88 -2.37
N GLY A 20 -1.45 -20.04 -3.23
CA GLY A 20 -1.43 -19.43 -4.56
C GLY A 20 -0.03 -18.93 -4.97
N GLU A 21 0.02 -18.28 -6.11
CA GLU A 21 1.26 -17.74 -6.65
C GLU A 21 1.59 -16.35 -6.09
N ILE A 22 2.84 -15.94 -6.28
CA ILE A 22 3.28 -14.58 -5.94
C ILE A 22 2.48 -13.56 -6.77
N GLY A 23 2.06 -12.46 -6.14
CA GLY A 23 1.30 -11.40 -6.79
C GLY A 23 -0.22 -11.54 -6.68
N GLU A 24 -0.73 -12.66 -6.17
CA GLU A 24 -2.16 -12.87 -5.99
C GLU A 24 -2.67 -12.30 -4.67
N VAL A 25 -3.91 -11.80 -4.68
CA VAL A 25 -4.63 -11.36 -3.48
C VAL A 25 -5.62 -12.44 -3.08
N ILE A 26 -5.38 -13.05 -1.94
CA ILE A 26 -6.22 -14.14 -1.42
C ILE A 26 -6.92 -13.73 -0.13
N ASP A 27 -8.07 -14.35 0.13
CA ASP A 27 -8.86 -14.14 1.33
C ASP A 27 -8.51 -15.22 2.38
N VAL A 28 -7.82 -14.81 3.45
CA VAL A 28 -7.36 -15.70 4.52
C VAL A 28 -7.96 -15.31 5.87
N LYS A 29 -7.92 -16.23 6.84
CA LYS A 29 -8.34 -15.91 8.21
C LYS A 29 -7.40 -14.87 8.82
N PRO A 30 -7.91 -13.81 9.49
CA PRO A 30 -7.09 -12.73 10.03
C PRO A 30 -6.01 -13.20 11.03
N GLY A 31 -6.30 -14.23 11.83
CA GLY A 31 -5.32 -14.82 12.75
C GLY A 31 -4.19 -15.56 12.02
N TYR A 32 -4.50 -16.23 10.90
CA TYR A 32 -3.50 -16.93 10.10
C TYR A 32 -2.59 -15.94 9.36
N ALA A 33 -3.15 -14.85 8.83
CA ALA A 33 -2.35 -13.75 8.27
C ALA A 33 -1.42 -13.13 9.31
N ARG A 34 -1.94 -12.65 10.44
CA ARG A 34 -1.17 -11.88 11.43
C ARG A 34 -0.16 -12.69 12.24
N ASN A 35 -0.47 -13.94 12.57
CA ASN A 35 0.38 -14.74 13.45
C ASN A 35 1.39 -15.59 12.67
N TYR A 36 1.15 -15.86 11.38
CA TYR A 36 1.97 -16.77 10.59
C TYR A 36 2.48 -16.15 9.30
N LEU A 37 1.60 -15.72 8.39
CA LEU A 37 2.01 -15.31 7.05
C LEU A 37 2.78 -13.97 7.04
N ILE A 38 2.36 -12.99 7.83
CA ILE A 38 2.99 -11.66 7.89
C ILE A 38 4.36 -11.72 8.58
N PRO A 39 4.52 -12.34 9.78
CA PRO A 39 5.83 -12.44 10.42
C PRO A 39 6.85 -13.26 9.63
N GLN A 40 6.39 -14.25 8.85
CA GLN A 40 7.25 -15.06 7.95
C GLN A 40 7.62 -14.33 6.64
N GLY A 41 7.07 -13.13 6.42
CA GLY A 41 7.28 -12.36 5.19
C GLY A 41 6.70 -13.03 3.94
N ILE A 42 5.67 -13.87 4.11
CA ILE A 42 5.00 -14.59 3.01
C ILE A 42 4.04 -13.66 2.26
N GLY A 43 3.43 -12.71 2.95
CA GLY A 43 2.50 -11.77 2.34
C GLY A 43 2.29 -10.53 3.20
N VAL A 44 1.58 -9.56 2.63
CA VAL A 44 1.22 -8.31 3.29
C VAL A 44 -0.28 -8.14 3.34
N GLU A 45 -0.72 -7.63 4.48
CA GLU A 45 -2.07 -7.20 4.77
C GLU A 45 -2.59 -6.21 3.71
N VAL A 46 -3.68 -6.56 3.03
CA VAL A 46 -4.43 -5.63 2.17
C VAL A 46 -5.60 -5.08 3.00
N GLY A 47 -5.28 -4.18 3.92
CA GLY A 47 -6.26 -3.58 4.82
C GLY A 47 -6.90 -2.31 4.27
N GLN A 48 -8.22 -2.16 4.43
CA GLN A 48 -8.90 -0.85 4.33
C GLN A 48 -8.45 0.14 5.43
N ALA A 49 -7.85 -0.36 6.51
CA ALA A 49 -7.45 0.42 7.69
C ALA A 49 -6.35 1.45 7.40
N ASN A 50 -5.68 1.34 6.25
CA ASN A 50 -4.76 2.36 5.78
C ASN A 50 -5.44 3.47 4.99
N LEU A 51 -6.77 3.52 4.83
CA LEU A 51 -7.43 4.64 4.15
C LEU A 51 -7.17 5.97 4.85
N GLN A 52 -7.23 6.03 6.17
CA GLN A 52 -6.96 7.27 6.92
C GLN A 52 -5.47 7.64 6.91
N TRP A 53 -4.58 6.64 6.90
CA TRP A 53 -3.13 6.85 6.78
C TRP A 53 -2.71 7.23 5.36
N ILE A 54 -3.34 6.63 4.33
CA ILE A 54 -3.19 6.97 2.91
C ILE A 54 -3.75 8.37 2.62
N ASP A 55 -4.88 8.75 3.23
CA ASP A 55 -5.43 10.11 3.10
C ASP A 55 -4.52 11.16 3.75
N ALA A 56 -3.98 10.85 4.94
CA ALA A 56 -3.00 11.70 5.62
C ALA A 56 -1.67 11.83 4.83
N GLN A 57 -1.20 10.76 4.16
CA GLN A 57 -0.02 10.84 3.30
C GLN A 57 -0.30 11.55 1.98
N LYS A 58 -1.48 11.36 1.35
CA LYS A 58 -1.88 12.10 0.13
C LYS A 58 -1.88 13.61 0.34
N ARG A 59 -2.44 14.09 1.45
CA ARG A 59 -2.44 15.52 1.79
C ARG A 59 -1.03 16.08 1.98
N ARG A 60 -0.09 15.30 2.51
CA ARG A 60 1.31 15.73 2.63
C ARG A 60 2.00 15.86 1.28
N VAL A 61 1.76 14.93 0.36
CA VAL A 61 2.38 14.94 -0.98
C VAL A 61 1.82 16.08 -1.84
N GLU A 62 0.53 16.39 -1.77
CA GLU A 62 -0.08 17.49 -2.54
C GLU A 62 0.42 18.88 -2.11
N LEU A 63 0.69 19.07 -0.81
CA LEU A 63 1.36 20.28 -0.31
C LEU A 63 2.78 20.42 -0.85
N GLU A 64 3.54 19.32 -0.88
CA GLU A 64 4.90 19.29 -1.42
C GLU A 64 4.95 19.57 -2.94
N GLU A 65 3.94 19.12 -3.70
CA GLU A 65 3.84 19.39 -5.14
C GLU A 65 3.51 20.86 -5.46
N THR A 66 2.77 21.55 -4.59
CA THR A 66 2.52 23.00 -4.78
C THR A 66 3.78 23.84 -4.57
N GLU A 67 4.65 23.45 -3.63
CA GLU A 67 5.92 24.16 -3.41
C GLU A 67 6.92 23.88 -4.55
N ARG A 68 6.98 22.64 -5.05
CA ARG A 68 7.89 22.28 -6.15
C ARG A 68 7.56 22.95 -7.48
N ASN A 69 6.28 23.17 -7.77
CA ASN A 69 5.85 23.88 -8.97
C ASN A 69 6.13 25.39 -8.92
N ALA A 70 6.18 25.99 -7.72
CA ALA A 70 6.58 27.39 -7.56
C ALA A 70 8.09 27.56 -7.82
N GLU A 71 8.92 26.64 -7.32
CA GLU A 71 10.37 26.65 -7.54
C GLU A 71 10.75 26.39 -9.02
N MET A 72 10.08 25.46 -9.70
CA MET A 72 10.36 25.17 -11.12
C MET A 72 9.96 26.32 -12.06
N ARG A 73 8.96 27.14 -11.72
CA ARG A 73 8.61 28.33 -12.51
C ARG A 73 9.64 29.46 -12.35
N GLY A 74 10.20 29.64 -11.15
CA GLY A 74 11.24 30.65 -10.92
C GLY A 74 12.58 30.33 -11.62
N LEU A 75 12.95 29.05 -11.68
CA LEU A 75 14.20 28.60 -12.34
C LEU A 75 14.14 28.72 -13.87
N ALA A 76 12.98 28.55 -14.49
CA ALA A 76 12.84 28.69 -15.95
C ALA A 76 13.00 30.14 -16.43
N GLU A 77 12.63 31.13 -15.61
CA GLU A 77 12.82 32.55 -15.93
C GLU A 77 14.28 33.00 -15.85
N GLN A 78 15.12 32.39 -15.00
CA GLN A 78 16.55 32.74 -14.93
C GLN A 78 17.39 32.14 -16.07
N ILE A 79 16.94 31.04 -16.70
CA ILE A 79 17.71 30.35 -17.75
C ILE A 79 17.43 30.93 -19.15
N ASN A 80 16.29 31.57 -19.38
CA ASN A 80 15.94 32.16 -20.68
C ASN A 80 16.32 33.65 -20.84
N GLY A 81 17.03 34.23 -19.86
CA GLY A 81 17.44 35.64 -19.86
C GLY A 81 18.93 35.90 -20.11
N ALA A 82 19.67 34.93 -20.66
CA ALA A 82 21.10 35.05 -20.98
C ALA A 82 21.35 34.95 -22.50
#